data_AF-A0A7S2YPU4-F1
#
_entry.id   AF-A0A7S2YPU4-F1
#
_cell.length_a   1.000
_cell.length_b   1.000
_cell.length_c   1.000
_cell.angle_alpha   90.00
_cell.angle_beta   90.00
_cell.angle_gamma   90.00
#
_symmetry.space_group_name_H-M   'P 1'
#
loop_
_entity.id
_entity.type
_entity.pdbx_description
1 polymer ?
#
loop_
_entity_poly.entity_id
_entity_poly.type
_entity_poly.pdbx_seq_one_letter_code
_entity_poly.pdbx_strand_id
1 'polypeptide(L)'
;NKGVAFYSEAAQKRHIRKNRNGRPFPPTPDFILCEEIIIEKFYQKSNRNRKRTNSGRPTHHQQEASQSDERVVSQQQKVCWIDAKMFYGASTIEHDNKSAVGSLLATARKYRRILGTGAFVFMQGCGDQLAMELEREGVMALDCSGDNAISLHKVQHHQRSWCGDDNGQIWP
;
A
#
# COMPACT_ATOMS: atom_id res chain seq x y z
N ASN A 1 -10.62 11.81 13.44
CA ASN A 1 -10.54 10.99 12.22
C ASN A 1 -11.92 10.57 11.76
N LYS A 2 -12.43 11.15 10.67
CA LYS A 2 -13.58 10.58 9.95
C LYS A 2 -13.05 9.39 9.16
N GLY A 3 -13.59 8.19 9.38
CA GLY A 3 -13.23 7.01 8.60
C GLY A 3 -13.62 7.19 7.13
N VAL A 4 -12.93 6.48 6.23
CA VAL A 4 -13.31 6.42 4.82
C VAL A 4 -14.47 5.44 4.66
N ALA A 5 -15.55 5.86 4.02
CA ALA A 5 -16.69 4.99 3.73
C ALA A 5 -16.38 4.07 2.54
N PHE A 6 -16.62 2.78 2.71
CA PHE A 6 -16.50 1.78 1.67
C PHE A 6 -17.70 0.84 1.70
N TYR A 7 -17.98 0.21 0.57
CA TYR A 7 -19.05 -0.77 0.47
C TYR A 7 -18.72 -2.02 1.30
N SER A 8 -19.67 -2.49 2.11
CA SER A 8 -19.56 -3.83 2.70
C SER A 8 -19.45 -4.89 1.60
N GLU A 9 -18.88 -6.06 1.92
CA GLU A 9 -18.70 -7.14 0.93
C GLU A 9 -20.03 -7.50 0.20
N ALA A 10 -21.13 -7.57 0.95
CA ALA A 10 -22.46 -7.80 0.38
C ALA A 10 -22.89 -6.68 -0.58
N ALA A 11 -22.57 -5.42 -0.26
CA ALA A 11 -22.86 -4.27 -1.11
C ALA A 11 -21.95 -4.23 -2.35
N GLN A 12 -20.66 -4.56 -2.22
CA GLN A 12 -19.73 -4.69 -3.36
C GLN A 12 -20.23 -5.75 -4.34
N LYS A 13 -20.61 -6.94 -3.85
CA LYS A 13 -21.20 -8.01 -4.67
C LYS A 13 -22.46 -7.53 -5.41
N ARG A 14 -23.34 -6.77 -4.75
CA ARG A 14 -24.54 -6.20 -5.39
C ARG A 14 -24.20 -5.15 -6.44
N HIS A 15 -23.30 -4.22 -6.14
CA HIS A 15 -22.83 -3.18 -7.05
C HIS A 15 -22.25 -3.80 -8.34
N ILE A 16 -21.40 -4.80 -8.17
CA ILE A 16 -20.79 -5.56 -9.26
C ILE A 16 -21.84 -6.28 -10.11
N ARG A 17 -22.78 -6.99 -9.47
CA ARG A 17 -23.85 -7.71 -10.18
C ARG A 17 -24.70 -6.78 -11.04
N LYS A 18 -25.04 -5.58 -10.53
CA LYS A 18 -25.81 -4.58 -11.29
C LYS A 18 -25.06 -4.07 -12.52
N ASN A 19 -23.74 -3.92 -12.43
CA ASN A 19 -22.90 -3.40 -13.51
C ASN A 19 -22.38 -4.50 -14.45
N ARG A 20 -22.76 -5.76 -14.21
CA ARG A 20 -22.29 -6.92 -14.98
C ARG A 20 -23.18 -7.08 -16.23
N ASN A 21 -22.83 -6.38 -17.31
CA ASN A 21 -23.46 -6.52 -18.64
C ASN A 21 -23.10 -7.87 -19.32
N GLY A 22 -23.36 -9.00 -18.66
CA GLY A 22 -23.09 -10.35 -19.17
C GLY A 22 -21.62 -10.76 -19.25
N ARG A 23 -20.67 -9.85 -19.04
CA ARG A 23 -19.22 -10.16 -19.08
C ARG A 23 -18.74 -10.80 -17.76
N PRO A 24 -17.69 -11.64 -17.80
CA PRO A 24 -17.00 -12.09 -16.59
C PRO A 24 -16.45 -10.87 -15.85
N PHE A 25 -16.85 -10.70 -14.59
CA PHE A 25 -16.31 -9.67 -13.72
C PHE A 25 -14.99 -10.19 -13.13
N PRO A 26 -13.93 -9.37 -13.01
CA PRO A 26 -12.71 -9.80 -12.34
C PRO A 26 -12.99 -10.13 -10.86
N PRO A 27 -12.04 -10.74 -10.12
CA PRO A 27 -12.12 -10.77 -8.66
C PRO A 27 -12.43 -9.37 -8.11
N THR A 28 -13.10 -9.28 -6.96
CA THR A 28 -13.46 -7.98 -6.38
C THR A 28 -12.24 -7.45 -5.60
N PRO A 29 -11.84 -6.17 -5.75
CA PRO A 29 -10.88 -5.56 -4.82
C PRO A 29 -11.36 -5.71 -3.38
N ASP A 30 -10.47 -5.71 -2.39
CA ASP A 30 -10.88 -5.80 -0.99
C ASP A 30 -11.83 -4.65 -0.58
N PHE A 31 -11.56 -3.45 -1.09
CA PHE A 31 -12.36 -2.26 -0.81
C PHE A 31 -12.73 -1.53 -2.10
N ILE A 32 -14.03 -1.38 -2.33
CA ILE A 32 -14.58 -0.38 -3.26
C ILE A 32 -15.11 0.78 -2.43
N LEU A 33 -14.64 1.98 -2.72
CA LEU A 33 -14.96 3.18 -1.97
C LEU A 33 -16.32 3.74 -2.42
N CYS A 34 -17.05 4.34 -1.48
CA CYS A 34 -18.33 4.98 -1.80
C CYS A 34 -18.12 6.29 -2.58
N GLU A 35 -16.97 6.93 -2.37
CA GLU A 35 -16.56 8.19 -2.99
C GLU A 35 -15.07 8.11 -3.34
N GLU A 36 -14.64 8.88 -4.33
CA GLU A 36 -13.21 9.02 -4.65
C GLU A 36 -12.48 9.68 -3.48
N ILE A 37 -11.36 9.11 -3.07
CA ILE A 37 -10.48 9.73 -2.07
C ILE A 37 -9.13 10.09 -2.69
N ILE A 38 -8.45 11.08 -2.12
CA ILE A 38 -7.08 11.41 -2.48
C ILE A 38 -6.13 10.63 -1.57
N ILE A 39 -5.19 9.91 -2.17
CA ILE A 39 -4.05 9.33 -1.47
C ILE A 39 -2.80 10.13 -1.81
N GLU A 40 -2.05 10.48 -0.77
CA GLU A 40 -0.76 11.17 -0.84
C GLU A 40 0.34 10.26 -0.31
N LYS A 41 1.39 10.09 -1.10
CA LYS A 41 2.64 9.47 -0.68
C LYS A 41 3.60 10.58 -0.27
N PHE A 42 4.30 10.37 0.84
CA PHE A 42 5.28 11.30 1.37
C PHE A 42 6.66 10.65 1.41
N TYR A 43 7.70 11.45 1.27
CA TYR A 43 9.05 11.07 1.71
C TYR A 43 9.54 12.03 2.78
N GLN A 44 10.37 11.51 3.69
CA GLN A 44 11.06 12.33 4.68
C GLN A 44 12.33 12.89 4.05
N LYS A 45 12.45 14.21 4.03
CA LYS A 45 13.68 14.87 3.62
C LYS A 45 14.65 14.85 4.80
N SER A 46 15.48 13.82 4.93
CA SER A 46 16.46 13.78 6.01
C SER A 46 17.47 14.92 5.81
N ASN A 47 17.50 15.89 6.73
CA ASN A 47 18.54 16.92 6.77
C ASN A 47 19.87 16.31 7.23
N ARG A 48 20.50 15.49 6.39
CA ARG A 48 21.85 14.92 6.64
C ARG A 48 22.98 15.94 6.46
N ASN A 49 22.76 17.21 6.80
CA ASN A 49 23.84 18.16 7.04
C ASN A 49 24.26 18.11 8.52
N ARG A 50 24.73 16.93 8.98
CA ARG A 50 25.58 16.91 10.17
C ARG A 50 26.95 17.44 9.74
N LYS A 51 27.14 18.74 10.00
CA LYS A 51 28.44 19.39 10.13
C LYS A 51 29.47 18.41 10.72
N ARG A 52 30.41 17.92 9.90
CA ARG A 52 31.72 17.51 10.39
C ARG A 52 32.47 18.79 10.75
N THR A 53 32.17 19.37 11.91
CA THR A 53 33.10 20.32 12.54
C THR A 53 34.01 19.51 13.45
N ASN A 54 35.28 19.42 13.03
CA ASN A 54 36.37 18.90 13.82
C ASN A 54 36.51 19.67 15.15
N SER A 55 36.87 18.91 16.20
CA SER A 55 37.66 19.29 17.38
C SER A 55 37.25 20.51 18.22
N GLY A 56 36.77 20.25 19.45
CA GLY A 56 36.94 21.19 20.56
C GLY A 56 35.85 21.18 21.64
N ARG A 57 36.15 20.52 22.78
CA ARG A 57 35.61 20.67 24.16
C ARG A 57 34.09 20.79 24.42
N PRO A 58 33.53 20.03 25.39
CA PRO A 58 32.13 20.12 25.75
C PRO A 58 31.87 21.33 26.67
N THR A 59 30.88 22.15 26.34
CA THR A 59 30.20 23.04 27.30
C THR A 59 28.71 22.75 27.26
N HIS A 60 28.16 22.59 28.47
CA HIS A 60 26.80 22.19 28.79
C HIS A 60 25.81 23.31 28.44
N HIS A 61 25.02 23.17 27.38
CA HIS A 61 23.69 23.76 27.26
C HIS A 61 22.85 22.96 26.27
N GLN A 62 21.94 22.14 26.81
CA GLN A 62 20.89 21.48 26.05
C GLN A 62 19.84 22.52 25.66
N GLN A 63 19.90 22.98 24.41
CA GLN A 63 18.72 23.48 23.71
C GLN A 63 18.28 22.37 22.76
N GLU A 64 17.18 21.70 23.11
CA GLU A 64 16.48 20.77 22.25
C GLU A 64 15.85 21.56 21.10
N ALA A 65 16.62 21.74 20.02
CA ALA A 65 16.08 22.20 18.76
C ALA A 65 15.19 21.09 18.19
N SER A 66 13.88 21.25 18.33
CA SER A 66 12.86 20.45 17.65
C SER A 66 13.05 20.59 16.12
N GLN A 67 13.83 19.69 15.53
CA GLN A 67 13.95 19.56 14.08
C GLN A 67 12.60 19.10 13.55
N SER A 68 11.86 20.02 12.92
CA SER A 68 10.63 19.68 12.22
C SER A 68 10.98 18.83 10.99
N ASP A 69 10.67 17.53 11.04
CA ASP A 69 10.72 16.65 9.89
C ASP A 69 9.73 17.15 8.82
N GLU A 70 10.25 17.81 7.79
CA GLU A 70 9.44 18.27 6.67
C GLU A 70 9.05 17.05 5.81
N ARG A 71 7.74 16.75 5.77
CA ARG A 71 7.15 15.75 4.89
C ARG A 71 6.83 16.39 3.55
N VAL A 72 7.42 15.87 2.47
CA VAL A 72 7.15 16.35 1.11
C VAL A 72 6.30 15.31 0.39
N VAL A 73 5.22 15.75 -0.25
CA VAL A 73 4.37 14.90 -1.11
C VAL A 73 5.17 14.47 -2.34
N SER A 74 5.40 13.18 -2.52
CA SER A 74 6.03 12.62 -3.72
C SER A 74 5.03 12.24 -4.80
N GLN A 75 3.82 11.83 -4.42
CA GLN A 75 2.79 11.40 -5.36
C GLN A 75 1.41 11.68 -4.76
N GLN A 76 0.45 12.08 -5.59
CA GLN A 76 -0.94 12.29 -5.20
C GLN A 76 -1.87 11.71 -6.27
N GLN A 77 -2.87 10.92 -5.87
CA GLN A 77 -3.80 10.31 -6.81
C GLN A 77 -5.19 10.14 -6.21
N LYS A 78 -6.23 10.40 -7.00
CA LYS A 78 -7.61 10.03 -6.66
C LYS A 78 -7.82 8.54 -6.88
N VAL A 79 -8.40 7.84 -5.92
CA VAL A 79 -8.65 6.40 -5.98
C VAL A 79 -10.10 6.07 -5.64
N CYS A 80 -10.62 5.04 -6.30
CA CYS A 80 -11.98 4.51 -6.14
C CYS A 80 -11.99 3.13 -5.47
N TRP A 81 -10.84 2.46 -5.41
CA TRP A 81 -10.70 1.12 -4.83
C TRP A 81 -9.30 0.90 -4.27
N ILE A 82 -9.22 -0.01 -3.31
CA ILE A 82 -7.98 -0.49 -2.67
C ILE A 82 -8.01 -2.01 -2.66
N ASP A 83 -6.90 -2.64 -3.04
CA ASP A 83 -6.70 -4.09 -2.97
C ASP A 83 -5.38 -4.39 -2.25
N ALA A 84 -5.43 -5.15 -1.16
CA ALA A 84 -4.32 -5.40 -0.27
C ALA A 84 -3.67 -6.76 -0.57
N LYS A 85 -2.35 -6.75 -0.73
CA LYS A 85 -1.55 -7.90 -1.16
C LYS A 85 -0.49 -8.27 -0.12
N MET A 86 -0.40 -9.56 0.16
CA MET A 86 0.57 -10.18 1.06
C MET A 86 1.76 -10.82 0.32
N PHE A 87 2.05 -10.40 -0.92
CA PHE A 87 3.07 -11.04 -1.74
C PHE A 87 4.47 -10.77 -1.22
N TYR A 88 5.23 -11.84 -0.96
CA TYR A 88 6.67 -11.77 -0.72
C TYR A 88 7.41 -11.79 -2.05
N GLY A 89 8.37 -10.89 -2.25
CA GLY A 89 9.19 -10.86 -3.47
C GLY A 89 8.39 -10.58 -4.73
N ALA A 90 7.34 -9.74 -4.66
CA ALA A 90 6.48 -9.47 -5.82
C ALA A 90 7.26 -8.97 -7.05
N SER A 91 8.35 -8.22 -6.85
CA SER A 91 9.23 -7.73 -7.93
C SER A 91 10.08 -8.81 -8.59
N THR A 92 10.20 -10.01 -8.03
CA THR A 92 11.06 -11.08 -8.58
C THR A 92 10.27 -12.09 -9.39
N ILE A 93 8.96 -11.91 -9.55
CA ILE A 93 8.07 -12.85 -10.25
C ILE A 93 7.65 -12.23 -11.57
N GLU A 94 7.83 -12.97 -12.66
CA GLU A 94 7.49 -12.53 -14.02
C GLU A 94 5.99 -12.32 -14.22
N HIS A 95 5.64 -11.40 -15.12
CA HIS A 95 4.26 -11.07 -15.49
C HIS A 95 3.68 -11.99 -16.57
N ASP A 96 3.63 -13.29 -16.27
CA ASP A 96 3.24 -14.35 -17.22
C ASP A 96 1.75 -14.74 -17.14
N ASN A 97 0.97 -14.10 -16.27
CA ASN A 97 -0.42 -14.44 -15.93
C ASN A 97 -0.64 -15.86 -15.36
N LYS A 98 0.41 -16.59 -14.97
CA LYS A 98 0.30 -17.94 -14.38
C LYS A 98 0.29 -17.92 -12.86
N SER A 99 0.66 -16.81 -12.25
CA SER A 99 0.64 -16.62 -10.79
C SER A 99 -0.22 -15.41 -10.38
N ALA A 100 -0.49 -15.31 -9.08
CA ALA A 100 -1.21 -14.17 -8.51
C ALA A 100 -0.47 -12.85 -8.74
N VAL A 101 0.86 -12.85 -8.68
CA VAL A 101 1.70 -11.70 -9.05
C VAL A 101 1.79 -11.54 -10.56
N GLY A 102 1.91 -12.64 -11.30
CA GLY A 102 2.01 -12.63 -12.75
C GLY A 102 0.77 -12.06 -13.46
N SER A 103 -0.40 -12.13 -12.83
CA SER A 103 -1.67 -11.59 -13.33
C SER A 103 -2.02 -10.19 -12.81
N LEU A 104 -1.13 -9.57 -12.02
CA LEU A 104 -1.43 -8.34 -11.30
C LEU A 104 -1.68 -7.15 -12.25
N LEU A 105 -0.84 -6.96 -13.27
CA LEU A 105 -1.02 -5.90 -14.26
C LEU A 105 -2.31 -6.06 -15.07
N ALA A 106 -2.67 -7.31 -15.43
CA ALA A 106 -3.94 -7.60 -16.09
C ALA A 106 -5.13 -7.28 -15.19
N THR A 107 -5.00 -7.54 -13.88
CA THR A 107 -6.01 -7.20 -12.87
C THR A 107 -6.13 -5.69 -12.71
N ALA A 108 -5.01 -4.97 -12.58
CA ALA A 108 -4.93 -3.51 -12.52
C ALA A 108 -5.69 -2.85 -13.68
N ARG A 109 -5.41 -3.28 -14.92
CA ARG A 109 -6.10 -2.83 -16.13
C ARG A 109 -7.60 -3.06 -16.08
N LYS A 110 -8.02 -4.25 -15.64
CA LYS A 110 -9.45 -4.61 -15.54
C LYS A 110 -10.15 -3.77 -14.49
N TYR A 111 -9.57 -3.61 -13.30
CA TYR A 111 -10.12 -2.79 -12.23
C TYR A 111 -10.22 -1.33 -12.68
N ARG A 112 -9.14 -0.77 -13.23
CA ARG A 112 -9.15 0.62 -13.72
C ARG A 112 -10.29 0.87 -14.71
N ARG A 113 -10.45 -0.02 -15.69
CA ARG A 113 -11.49 0.12 -16.72
C ARG A 113 -12.91 0.10 -16.15
N ILE A 114 -13.15 -0.63 -15.06
CA ILE A 114 -14.50 -0.88 -14.53
C ILE A 114 -14.83 0.03 -13.35
N LEU A 115 -13.86 0.29 -12.49
CA LEU A 115 -14.01 0.95 -11.20
C LEU A 115 -13.30 2.31 -11.14
N GLY A 116 -12.56 2.69 -12.17
CA GLY A 116 -11.69 3.88 -12.15
C GLY A 116 -10.35 3.62 -11.48
N THR A 117 -9.57 4.68 -11.31
CA THR A 117 -8.24 4.65 -10.70
C THR A 117 -8.27 4.02 -9.30
N GLY A 118 -7.22 3.30 -8.91
CA GLY A 118 -7.15 2.67 -7.59
C GLY A 118 -5.74 2.51 -7.08
N ALA A 119 -5.61 1.75 -5.98
CA ALA A 119 -4.34 1.45 -5.36
C ALA A 119 -4.20 -0.02 -4.95
N PHE A 120 -3.00 -0.57 -5.13
CA PHE A 120 -2.59 -1.79 -4.45
C PHE A 120 -1.79 -1.45 -3.20
N VAL A 121 -2.12 -2.10 -2.09
CA VAL A 121 -1.35 -2.00 -0.83
C VAL A 121 -0.52 -3.27 -0.68
N PHE A 122 0.80 -3.15 -0.77
CA PHE A 122 1.71 -4.28 -0.64
C PHE A 122 2.27 -4.32 0.78
N MET A 123 1.85 -5.33 1.54
CA MET A 123 2.25 -5.46 2.94
C MET A 123 3.69 -5.95 3.12
N GLN A 124 4.26 -6.60 2.10
CA GLN A 124 5.60 -7.21 2.15
C GLN A 124 6.52 -6.69 1.05
N GLY A 125 6.17 -5.53 0.48
CA GLY A 125 6.94 -4.89 -0.58
C GLY A 125 6.48 -5.24 -1.98
N CYS A 126 6.60 -4.27 -2.88
CA CYS A 126 6.32 -4.46 -4.32
C CYS A 126 7.56 -4.33 -5.21
N GLY A 127 8.57 -3.61 -4.75
CA GLY A 127 9.75 -3.24 -5.52
C GLY A 127 9.48 -2.19 -6.60
N ASP A 128 10.52 -1.44 -6.96
CA ASP A 128 10.39 -0.24 -7.81
C ASP A 128 9.86 -0.56 -9.22
N GLN A 129 10.28 -1.68 -9.81
CA GLN A 129 9.86 -2.06 -11.14
C GLN A 129 8.34 -2.27 -11.22
N LEU A 130 7.77 -3.11 -10.34
CA LEU A 130 6.35 -3.37 -10.32
C LEU A 130 5.56 -2.11 -9.96
N ALA A 131 6.09 -1.27 -9.07
CA ALA A 131 5.47 0.02 -8.73
C ALA A 131 5.35 0.93 -9.96
N MET A 132 6.42 1.06 -10.75
CA MET A 132 6.42 1.84 -12.00
C MET A 132 5.47 1.24 -13.05
N GLU A 133 5.43 -0.08 -13.18
CA GLU A 133 4.54 -0.75 -14.13
C GLU A 133 3.06 -0.55 -13.77
N LEU A 134 2.72 -0.63 -12.48
CA LEU A 134 1.38 -0.29 -12.00
C LEU A 134 1.03 1.18 -12.22
N GLU A 135 1.99 2.09 -12.00
CA GLU A 135 1.79 3.52 -12.24
C GLU A 135 1.50 3.81 -13.72
N ARG A 136 2.19 3.12 -14.66
CA ARG A 136 1.87 3.20 -16.10
C ARG A 136 0.46 2.71 -16.42
N GLU A 137 -0.05 1.76 -15.63
CA GLU A 137 -1.44 1.33 -15.70
C GLU A 137 -2.41 2.27 -14.97
N GLY A 138 -1.95 3.39 -14.43
CA GLY A 138 -2.76 4.34 -13.67
C GLY A 138 -3.25 3.77 -12.34
N VAL A 139 -2.46 2.90 -11.70
CA VAL A 139 -2.75 2.32 -10.39
C VAL A 139 -1.59 2.63 -9.44
N MET A 140 -1.90 3.15 -8.26
CA MET A 140 -0.88 3.50 -7.27
C MET A 140 -0.42 2.24 -6.53
N ALA A 141 0.90 2.04 -6.40
CA ALA A 141 1.46 1.03 -5.51
C ALA A 141 1.82 1.66 -4.15
N LEU A 142 1.28 1.13 -3.06
CA LEU A 142 1.55 1.56 -1.69
C LEU A 142 2.36 0.48 -0.98
N ASP A 143 3.67 0.71 -0.86
CA ASP A 143 4.59 -0.22 -0.22
C ASP A 143 4.61 0.00 1.30
N CYS A 144 4.30 -1.04 2.06
CA CYS A 144 4.26 -1.01 3.53
C CYS A 144 5.46 -1.67 4.21
N SER A 145 6.48 -2.10 3.46
CA SER A 145 7.59 -2.91 3.99
C SER A 145 8.67 -2.14 4.76
N GLY A 146 8.54 -0.81 4.90
CA GLY A 146 9.53 0.05 5.56
C GLY A 146 9.06 0.72 6.87
N ASP A 147 10.02 1.21 7.66
CA ASP A 147 9.82 1.77 9.01
C ASP A 147 8.92 3.03 9.06
N ASN A 148 8.73 3.71 7.94
CA ASN A 148 7.91 4.92 7.81
C ASN A 148 6.52 4.66 7.19
N ALA A 149 6.12 3.39 7.08
CA ALA A 149 4.90 3.01 6.40
C ALA A 149 3.69 2.77 7.32
N ILE A 150 2.59 2.29 6.75
CA ILE A 150 1.39 1.90 7.50
C ILE A 150 1.77 0.81 8.52
N SER A 151 1.42 1.02 9.79
CA SER A 151 1.71 0.03 10.84
C SER A 151 0.99 -1.29 10.54
N LEU A 152 1.77 -2.34 10.32
CA LEU A 152 1.27 -3.70 10.04
C LEU A 152 1.09 -4.54 11.30
N HIS A 153 1.34 -4.00 12.50
CA HIS A 153 1.33 -4.77 13.76
C HIS A 153 0.02 -5.56 13.96
N LYS A 154 -1.13 -4.92 13.70
CA LYS A 154 -2.44 -5.59 13.82
C LYS A 154 -2.61 -6.72 12.81
N VAL A 155 -2.16 -6.52 11.57
CA VAL A 155 -2.21 -7.56 10.52
C VAL A 155 -1.32 -8.72 10.90
N GLN A 156 -0.07 -8.44 11.27
CA GLN A 156 0.91 -9.46 11.68
C GLN A 156 0.43 -10.25 12.90
N HIS A 157 -0.15 -9.57 13.90
CA HIS A 157 -0.75 -10.23 15.06
C HIS A 157 -1.90 -11.16 14.64
N HIS A 158 -2.79 -10.69 13.75
CA HIS A 158 -3.89 -11.52 13.26
C HIS A 158 -3.40 -12.72 12.44
N GLN A 159 -2.39 -12.54 11.59
CA GLN A 159 -1.80 -13.64 10.81
C GLN A 159 -1.21 -14.74 11.69
N ARG A 160 -0.58 -14.39 12.83
CA ARG A 160 -0.10 -15.38 13.80
C ARG A 160 -1.22 -16.23 14.39
N SER A 161 -2.42 -15.67 14.53
CA SER A 161 -3.59 -16.44 14.99
C SER A 161 -4.19 -17.39 13.94
N TRP A 162 -3.82 -17.24 12.66
CA TRP A 162 -4.28 -18.12 11.57
C TRP A 162 -3.24 -19.15 11.18
N CYS A 163 -1.97 -18.76 11.20
CA CYS A 163 -0.84 -19.61 10.79
C CYS A 163 -0.12 -20.25 11.98
N GLY A 164 -0.57 -19.99 13.20
CA GLY A 164 -0.07 -20.62 14.41
C GLY A 164 -1.12 -21.48 15.09
N ASP A 165 -0.69 -22.20 16.12
CA ASP A 165 -1.61 -22.86 17.05
C ASP A 165 -2.38 -21.86 17.92
N ASP A 166 -3.18 -22.35 18.87
CA ASP A 166 -3.96 -21.53 19.81
C ASP A 166 -3.11 -20.53 20.62
N ASN A 167 -1.78 -20.70 20.66
CA ASN A 167 -0.82 -19.80 21.31
C ASN A 167 -0.14 -18.83 20.32
N GLY A 168 -0.49 -18.87 19.04
CA GLY A 168 0.10 -18.06 17.97
C GLY A 168 1.51 -18.51 17.57
N GLN A 169 1.91 -19.75 17.91
CA GLN A 169 3.20 -20.31 17.51
C GLN A 169 3.09 -20.85 16.08
N ILE A 170 3.82 -20.21 15.16
CA ILE A 170 3.90 -20.65 13.76
C ILE A 170 4.88 -21.83 13.70
N TRP A 171 4.37 -23.01 13.36
CA TRP A 171 5.18 -24.23 13.17
C TRP A 171 5.94 -24.15 11.83
N PRO A 172 7.20 -24.63 11.77
CA PRO A 172 8.02 -24.59 10.57
C PRO A 172 7.46 -25.42 9.41
#